data_AF-A0A661X3Z4-F1
#
_entry.id   AF-A0A661X3Z4-F1
#
_cell.length_a   1.000
_cell.length_b   1.000
_cell.length_c   1.000
_cell.angle_alpha   90.00
_cell.angle_beta   90.00
_cell.angle_gamma   90.00
#
_symmetry.space_group_name_H-M   'P 1'
#
loop_
_entity.id
_entity.type
_entity.pdbx_description
1 polymer ?
#
loop_
_entity_poly.entity_id
_entity_poly.type
_entity_poly.pdbx_seq_one_letter_code
_entity_poly.pdbx_strand_id
1 'polypeptide(L)'
;MKKKLIFLILPIILFGLAFSFGPKMDVKITTLPVEKPSTGESFSMKVKLENLGMDKENITVYIDSLSNYEDLGPFEIQDTEVEIPVLKSQEKKEISFNLKVNEELTEDEFLFIGRIKYSEKGEEKEFNVVFPLSFSSKAGILSFTKPPYSKVSLETLVSLSGSLKNTGNKEVKDVVVKAGSTEFFTEYKKGKNVRIETIKPGKSVTVTLMLAPTDKVVPQDYTVPIVVEYKDSDGVSYIYEEKATIRVVKNSFTYFVRRSLDFFHDFTKNYGIAVIILTLVVKLILFPFTFQQLKSMSKTQELSPMIQELQKKYKDDPKKLQEEQMKLYKKYGINPATGCLMALLPLPIFFILFTSLNGYVKLLNQSFLWVHNLAVPDPTYVIPVLVAGTTLLQQWIMGSGKDQSSKMMMFMFPLLIGYWSLNFPTAVSIYWISFSVFSALEYFVIRKKYGHLMKLKEKTPKKK
;
A
#
# COMPACT_ATOMS: atom_id res chain seq x y z
N MET A 1 -27.95 20.68 25.45
CA MET A 1 -28.17 20.23 24.05
C MET A 1 -29.11 21.11 23.19
N LYS A 2 -29.54 22.33 23.61
CA LYS A 2 -30.49 23.14 22.81
C LYS A 2 -29.98 24.48 22.24
N LYS A 3 -28.71 24.86 22.43
CA LYS A 3 -28.14 26.12 21.86
C LYS A 3 -27.15 25.95 20.70
N LYS A 4 -26.88 24.72 20.24
CA LYS A 4 -26.02 24.45 19.06
C LYS A 4 -26.78 24.01 17.80
N LEU A 5 -28.11 23.89 17.84
CA LEU A 5 -28.92 23.50 16.68
C LEU A 5 -29.44 24.70 15.85
N ILE A 6 -29.40 25.92 16.41
CA ILE A 6 -29.91 27.14 15.75
C ILE A 6 -28.84 27.80 14.85
N PHE A 7 -27.55 27.51 15.06
CA PHE A 7 -26.47 27.99 14.19
C PHE A 7 -26.18 27.10 12.97
N LEU A 8 -26.86 25.96 12.84
CA LEU A 8 -26.67 25.04 11.70
C LEU A 8 -27.77 25.14 10.64
N ILE A 9 -28.84 25.90 10.87
CA ILE A 9 -30.00 25.96 9.95
C ILE A 9 -30.17 27.36 9.33
N LEU A 10 -29.50 28.39 9.86
CA LEU A 10 -29.58 29.75 9.34
C LEU A 10 -28.82 30.02 8.01
N PRO A 11 -27.78 29.27 7.59
CA PRO A 11 -27.21 29.44 6.24
C PRO A 11 -28.04 28.73 5.15
N ILE A 12 -28.89 27.78 5.53
CA ILE A 12 -29.64 26.93 4.57
C ILE A 12 -30.94 27.62 4.12
N ILE A 13 -31.46 28.57 4.91
CA ILE A 13 -32.68 29.33 4.57
C ILE A 13 -32.35 30.68 3.90
N LEU A 14 -31.14 31.22 4.09
CA LEU A 14 -30.67 32.45 3.42
C LEU A 14 -29.99 32.22 2.06
N PHE A 15 -29.63 30.99 1.72
CA PHE A 15 -29.15 30.63 0.36
C PHE A 15 -30.30 30.26 -0.60
N GLY A 16 -31.54 30.20 -0.10
CA GLY A 16 -32.72 29.80 -0.86
C GLY A 16 -33.46 30.93 -1.60
N LEU A 17 -33.04 32.20 -1.47
CA LEU A 17 -33.83 33.34 -1.96
C LEU A 17 -33.05 34.51 -2.58
N ALA A 18 -31.80 34.30 -3.01
CA ALA A 18 -31.09 35.31 -3.80
C ALA A 18 -30.40 34.67 -5.01
N PHE A 19 -30.82 35.12 -6.20
CA PHE A 19 -30.32 34.79 -7.55
C PHE A 19 -30.91 33.56 -8.26
N SER A 20 -32.23 33.58 -8.45
CA SER A 20 -32.80 33.27 -9.77
C SER A 20 -32.81 34.56 -10.61
N PHE A 21 -32.82 34.40 -11.94
CA PHE A 21 -32.88 35.43 -13.00
C PHE A 21 -31.53 35.86 -13.62
N GLY A 22 -30.85 34.88 -14.20
CA GLY A 22 -30.20 35.05 -15.50
C GLY A 22 -30.68 33.91 -16.42
N PRO A 23 -30.81 34.12 -17.75
CA PRO A 23 -31.25 33.06 -18.65
C PRO A 23 -30.29 31.86 -18.52
N LYS A 24 -30.85 30.67 -18.25
CA LYS A 24 -30.04 29.45 -18.15
C LYS A 24 -29.53 29.10 -19.55
N MET A 25 -28.21 28.96 -19.67
CA MET A 25 -27.58 28.57 -20.91
C MET A 25 -27.85 27.07 -21.13
N ASP A 26 -28.79 26.74 -22.02
CA ASP A 26 -29.18 25.35 -22.33
C ASP A 26 -28.26 24.70 -23.38
N VAL A 27 -27.03 25.20 -23.52
CA VAL A 27 -25.99 24.65 -24.40
C VAL A 27 -24.75 24.39 -23.56
N LYS A 28 -24.32 23.12 -23.50
CA LYS A 28 -23.09 22.73 -22.83
C LYS A 28 -21.95 22.75 -23.82
N ILE A 29 -20.84 23.34 -23.40
CA ILE A 29 -19.69 23.62 -24.25
C ILE A 29 -18.48 22.90 -23.68
N THR A 30 -17.75 22.20 -24.54
CA THR A 30 -16.52 21.53 -24.14
C THR A 30 -15.52 21.62 -25.28
N THR A 31 -14.36 22.15 -24.99
CA THR A 31 -13.20 22.17 -25.88
C THR A 31 -12.45 20.84 -25.74
N LEU A 32 -11.93 20.34 -26.84
CA LEU A 32 -11.02 19.20 -26.81
C LEU A 32 -9.58 19.71 -26.64
N PRO A 33 -8.75 19.04 -25.82
CA PRO A 33 -7.35 19.43 -25.67
C PRO A 33 -6.62 19.28 -27.00
N VAL A 34 -5.75 20.24 -27.32
CA VAL A 34 -4.96 20.26 -28.56
C VAL A 34 -3.47 20.12 -28.24
N GLU A 35 -2.71 19.49 -29.13
CA GLU A 35 -1.26 19.42 -29.01
C GLU A 35 -0.66 20.83 -29.11
N LYS A 36 0.30 21.16 -28.22
CA LYS A 36 0.89 22.50 -28.14
C LYS A 36 1.62 22.84 -29.46
N PRO A 37 1.13 23.80 -30.27
CA PRO A 37 1.73 24.14 -31.55
C PRO A 37 3.02 24.93 -31.36
N SER A 38 3.94 24.81 -32.32
CA SER A 38 5.13 25.66 -32.41
C SER A 38 4.79 27.03 -33.02
N THR A 39 5.62 28.04 -32.78
CA THR A 39 5.44 29.37 -33.37
C THR A 39 5.40 29.28 -34.90
N GLY A 40 4.35 29.85 -35.51
CA GLY A 40 4.07 29.82 -36.95
C GLY A 40 3.15 28.69 -37.41
N GLU A 41 2.84 27.69 -36.56
CA GLU A 41 1.95 26.59 -36.90
C GLU A 41 0.48 26.97 -36.78
N SER A 42 -0.35 26.41 -37.67
CA SER A 42 -1.80 26.51 -37.61
C SER A 42 -2.40 25.23 -37.06
N PHE A 43 -3.36 25.37 -36.16
CA PHE A 43 -4.10 24.26 -35.54
C PHE A 43 -5.58 24.59 -35.46
N SER A 44 -6.39 23.54 -35.26
CA SER A 44 -7.85 23.69 -35.22
C SER A 44 -8.36 23.41 -33.81
N MET A 45 -8.88 24.44 -33.13
CA MET A 45 -9.57 24.31 -31.86
C MET A 45 -10.97 23.74 -32.10
N LYS A 46 -11.19 22.51 -31.64
CA LYS A 46 -12.49 21.84 -31.74
C LYS A 46 -13.35 22.16 -30.52
N VAL A 47 -14.49 22.80 -30.75
CA VAL A 47 -15.49 23.12 -29.74
C VAL A 47 -16.70 22.22 -29.95
N LYS A 48 -17.08 21.50 -28.89
CA LYS A 48 -18.25 20.64 -28.88
C LYS A 48 -19.43 21.37 -28.24
N LEU A 49 -20.50 21.48 -28.99
CA LEU A 49 -21.78 22.05 -28.59
C LEU A 49 -22.77 20.91 -28.32
N GLU A 50 -23.33 20.85 -27.13
CA GLU A 50 -24.38 19.90 -26.74
C GLU A 50 -25.63 20.69 -26.35
N ASN A 51 -26.72 20.49 -27.10
CA ASN A 51 -28.00 21.13 -26.80
C ASN A 51 -28.73 20.36 -25.69
N LEU A 52 -28.88 20.98 -24.51
CA LEU A 52 -29.56 20.40 -23.35
C LEU A 52 -31.04 20.79 -23.26
N GLY A 53 -31.53 21.62 -24.18
CA GLY A 53 -32.90 22.16 -24.19
C GLY A 53 -33.65 21.87 -25.49
N MET A 54 -34.57 22.77 -25.87
CA MET A 54 -35.34 22.67 -27.12
C MET A 54 -34.46 22.94 -28.35
N ASP A 55 -34.97 22.60 -29.54
CA ASP A 55 -34.32 22.82 -30.83
C ASP A 55 -33.95 24.30 -31.03
N LYS A 56 -32.73 24.53 -31.52
CA LYS A 56 -32.15 25.86 -31.73
C LYS A 56 -31.83 26.04 -33.20
N GLU A 57 -32.19 27.20 -33.74
CA GLU A 57 -31.98 27.57 -35.14
C GLU A 57 -31.02 28.76 -35.24
N ASN A 58 -30.26 28.83 -36.33
CA ASN A 58 -29.30 29.91 -36.62
C ASN A 58 -28.36 30.19 -35.44
N ILE A 59 -27.63 29.16 -34.99
CA ILE A 59 -26.64 29.31 -33.92
C ILE A 59 -25.37 29.89 -34.53
N THR A 60 -24.95 31.03 -34.02
CA THR A 60 -23.69 31.68 -34.41
C THR A 60 -22.77 31.77 -33.20
N VAL A 61 -21.57 31.23 -33.33
CA VAL A 61 -20.53 31.24 -32.28
C VAL A 61 -19.40 32.18 -32.67
N TYR A 62 -19.14 33.14 -31.80
CA TYR A 62 -18.10 34.15 -31.91
C TYR A 62 -16.99 33.90 -30.90
N ILE A 63 -15.74 34.16 -31.30
CA ILE A 63 -14.61 34.31 -30.38
C ILE A 63 -14.17 35.77 -30.44
N ASP A 64 -14.23 36.46 -29.30
CA ASP A 64 -14.02 37.91 -29.24
C ASP A 64 -12.62 38.27 -28.73
N SER A 65 -12.15 37.66 -27.64
CA SER A 65 -10.84 37.97 -27.03
C SER A 65 -10.30 36.86 -26.13
N LEU A 66 -9.09 37.02 -25.60
CA LEU A 66 -8.51 36.16 -24.57
C LEU A 66 -8.70 36.76 -23.17
N SER A 67 -8.96 35.96 -22.13
CA SER A 67 -9.34 36.47 -20.80
C SER A 67 -8.33 37.41 -20.15
N ASN A 68 -7.06 37.28 -20.52
CA ASN A 68 -5.94 38.02 -19.94
C ASN A 68 -5.37 39.09 -20.90
N TYR A 69 -5.98 39.28 -22.08
CA TYR A 69 -5.53 40.21 -23.12
C TYR A 69 -6.70 41.09 -23.61
N GLU A 70 -6.40 42.29 -24.10
CA GLU A 70 -7.42 43.14 -24.76
C GLU A 70 -7.76 42.63 -26.17
N ASP A 71 -6.93 41.75 -26.73
CA ASP A 71 -7.06 41.12 -28.05
C ASP A 71 -6.96 39.58 -27.95
N LEU A 72 -6.64 38.92 -29.07
CA LEU A 72 -6.48 37.46 -29.15
C LEU A 72 -5.12 36.97 -28.62
N GLY A 73 -4.27 37.86 -28.08
CA GLY A 73 -2.96 37.51 -27.52
C GLY A 73 -2.03 36.86 -28.55
N PRO A 74 -1.37 35.73 -28.24
CA PRO A 74 -0.40 35.09 -29.14
C PRO A 74 -1.03 34.36 -30.35
N PHE A 75 -2.35 34.47 -30.53
CA PHE A 75 -3.11 33.76 -31.56
C PHE A 75 -3.69 34.68 -32.62
N GLU A 76 -3.68 34.23 -33.86
CA GLU A 76 -4.43 34.80 -34.98
C GLU A 76 -5.52 33.82 -35.41
N ILE A 77 -6.79 34.24 -35.32
CA ILE A 77 -7.94 33.41 -35.69
C ILE A 77 -8.31 33.71 -37.14
N GLN A 78 -8.38 32.67 -37.98
CA GLN A 78 -8.76 32.81 -39.39
C GLN A 78 -10.28 32.89 -39.58
N ASP A 79 -11.04 32.19 -38.74
CA ASP A 79 -12.49 32.08 -38.80
C ASP A 79 -13.10 32.58 -37.48
N THR A 80 -13.37 33.87 -37.33
CA THR A 80 -13.87 34.45 -36.05
C THR A 80 -15.34 34.15 -35.76
N GLU A 81 -16.06 33.58 -36.73
CA GLU A 81 -17.49 33.31 -36.68
C GLU A 81 -17.79 31.96 -37.34
N VAL A 82 -18.57 31.11 -36.66
CA VAL A 82 -19.04 29.84 -37.21
C VAL A 82 -20.55 29.73 -37.05
N GLU A 83 -21.25 29.55 -38.17
CA GLU A 83 -22.70 29.39 -38.22
C GLU A 83 -23.12 27.91 -38.27
N ILE A 84 -24.14 27.56 -37.49
CA ILE A 84 -24.80 26.27 -37.49
C ILE A 84 -26.28 26.47 -37.78
N PRO A 85 -26.82 25.88 -38.87
CA PRO A 85 -28.19 26.13 -39.30
C PRO A 85 -29.23 25.61 -38.30
N VAL A 86 -29.05 24.38 -37.78
CA VAL A 86 -29.96 23.75 -36.82
C VAL A 86 -29.17 22.88 -35.85
N LEU A 87 -29.53 22.90 -34.57
CA LEU A 87 -29.06 21.96 -33.55
C LEU A 87 -30.27 21.42 -32.77
N LYS A 88 -30.59 20.14 -33.00
CA LYS A 88 -31.74 19.49 -32.38
C LYS A 88 -31.48 19.21 -30.90
N SER A 89 -32.55 19.00 -30.14
CA SER A 89 -32.47 18.62 -28.73
C SER A 89 -31.61 17.37 -28.53
N GLN A 90 -30.69 17.40 -27.56
CA GLN A 90 -29.72 16.34 -27.26
C GLN A 90 -28.69 16.05 -28.36
N GLU A 91 -28.66 16.83 -29.44
CA GLU A 91 -27.68 16.69 -30.51
C GLU A 91 -26.33 17.30 -30.10
N LYS A 92 -25.25 16.65 -30.55
CA LYS A 92 -23.87 17.07 -30.34
C LYS A 92 -23.27 17.45 -31.67
N LYS A 93 -22.80 18.69 -31.78
CA LYS A 93 -22.11 19.18 -32.97
C LYS A 93 -20.73 19.70 -32.62
N GLU A 94 -19.78 19.38 -33.48
CA GLU A 94 -18.39 19.84 -33.33
C GLU A 94 -18.15 20.94 -34.35
N ILE A 95 -17.71 22.09 -33.86
CA ILE A 95 -17.23 23.21 -34.68
C ILE A 95 -15.73 23.35 -34.48
N SER A 96 -15.06 23.93 -35.46
CA SER A 96 -13.60 24.01 -35.51
C SER A 96 -13.21 25.43 -35.85
N PHE A 97 -12.39 26.04 -35.00
CA PHE A 97 -11.80 27.35 -35.21
C PHE A 97 -10.34 27.16 -35.60
N ASN A 98 -9.90 27.72 -36.72
CA ASN A 98 -8.51 27.62 -37.14
C ASN A 98 -7.72 28.79 -36.54
N LEU A 99 -6.72 28.47 -35.73
CA LEU A 99 -5.83 29.43 -35.08
C LEU A 99 -4.41 29.25 -35.61
N LYS A 100 -3.67 30.35 -35.70
CA LYS A 100 -2.24 30.38 -35.98
C LYS A 100 -1.50 30.99 -34.79
N VAL A 101 -0.41 30.35 -34.38
CA VAL A 101 0.42 30.83 -33.26
C VAL A 101 1.44 31.83 -33.79
N ASN A 102 1.39 33.07 -33.32
CA ASN A 102 2.29 34.13 -33.74
C ASN A 102 3.47 34.34 -32.76
N GLU A 103 3.31 33.94 -31.50
CA GLU A 103 4.32 34.08 -30.44
C GLU A 103 4.51 32.77 -29.66
N GLU A 104 5.61 32.64 -28.91
CA GLU A 104 5.88 31.44 -28.11
C GLU A 104 4.88 31.30 -26.95
N LEU A 105 4.22 30.13 -26.84
CA LEU A 105 3.19 29.89 -25.85
C LEU A 105 3.80 29.57 -24.48
N THR A 106 3.76 30.53 -23.56
CA THR A 106 4.30 30.41 -22.19
C THR A 106 3.37 29.66 -21.23
N GLU A 107 2.06 29.68 -21.47
CA GLU A 107 1.04 29.01 -20.66
C GLU A 107 0.55 27.71 -21.33
N ASP A 108 -0.04 26.81 -20.52
CA ASP A 108 -0.60 25.53 -20.99
C ASP A 108 -2.14 25.54 -21.04
N GLU A 109 -2.78 26.56 -20.48
CA GLU A 109 -4.22 26.79 -20.59
C GLU A 109 -4.49 28.26 -20.91
N PHE A 110 -5.38 28.49 -21.86
CA PHE A 110 -5.80 29.81 -22.31
C PHE A 110 -7.32 29.87 -22.33
N LEU A 111 -7.91 30.92 -21.80
CA LEU A 111 -9.37 31.07 -21.74
C LEU A 111 -9.81 32.08 -22.81
N PHE A 112 -10.46 31.61 -23.87
CA PHE A 112 -11.08 32.50 -24.85
C PHE A 112 -12.44 32.97 -24.36
N ILE A 113 -12.71 34.26 -24.47
CA ILE A 113 -14.02 34.86 -24.23
C ILE A 113 -14.69 35.03 -25.59
N GLY A 114 -15.94 34.59 -25.68
CA GLY A 114 -16.73 34.76 -26.88
C GLY A 114 -18.22 34.83 -26.59
N ARG A 115 -19.01 34.81 -27.66
CA ARG A 115 -20.46 34.99 -27.60
C ARG A 115 -21.16 33.94 -28.44
N ILE A 116 -22.32 33.50 -27.99
CA ILE A 116 -23.19 32.64 -28.78
C ILE A 116 -24.53 33.34 -28.95
N LYS A 117 -24.93 33.48 -30.21
CA LYS A 117 -26.26 33.93 -30.61
C LYS A 117 -27.05 32.74 -31.14
N TYR A 118 -28.30 32.60 -30.74
CA TYR A 118 -29.19 31.61 -31.34
C TYR A 118 -30.64 32.07 -31.29
N SER A 119 -31.45 31.57 -32.22
CA SER A 119 -32.90 31.75 -32.21
C SER A 119 -33.59 30.55 -31.57
N GLU A 120 -34.45 30.82 -30.60
CA GLU A 120 -35.30 29.81 -29.97
C GLU A 120 -36.74 30.32 -29.98
N LYS A 121 -37.63 29.62 -30.72
CA LYS A 121 -39.05 30.02 -30.91
C LYS A 121 -39.24 31.46 -31.45
N GLY A 122 -38.32 31.95 -32.28
CA GLY A 122 -38.39 33.27 -32.88
C GLY A 122 -37.86 34.42 -32.00
N GLU A 123 -37.37 34.13 -30.79
CA GLU A 123 -36.64 35.08 -29.95
C GLU A 123 -35.14 34.86 -30.09
N GLU A 124 -34.39 35.92 -30.40
CA GLU A 124 -32.92 35.89 -30.40
C GLU A 124 -32.38 36.01 -28.98
N LYS A 125 -31.43 35.14 -28.64
CA LYS A 125 -30.74 35.16 -27.35
C LYS A 125 -29.24 35.20 -27.58
N GLU A 126 -28.56 36.04 -26.79
CA GLU A 126 -27.10 36.19 -26.81
C GLU A 126 -26.52 35.89 -25.43
N PHE A 127 -25.45 35.10 -25.38
CA PHE A 127 -24.78 34.72 -24.15
C PHE A 127 -23.27 34.84 -24.28
N ASN A 128 -22.63 35.39 -23.25
CA ASN A 128 -21.19 35.35 -23.10
C ASN A 128 -20.75 33.96 -22.63
N VAL A 129 -19.72 33.42 -23.27
CA VAL A 129 -19.19 32.08 -23.02
C VAL A 129 -17.67 32.15 -22.89
N VAL A 130 -17.13 31.31 -22.02
CA VAL A 130 -15.68 31.08 -21.94
C VAL A 130 -15.35 29.72 -22.56
N PHE A 131 -14.45 29.71 -23.53
CA PHE A 131 -13.90 28.52 -24.18
C PHE A 131 -12.50 28.25 -23.63
N PRO A 132 -12.32 27.27 -22.73
CA PRO A 132 -11.00 26.94 -22.20
C PRO A 132 -10.19 26.17 -23.24
N LEU A 133 -9.19 26.76 -23.88
CA LEU A 133 -8.21 26.04 -24.67
C LEU A 133 -7.12 25.51 -23.73
N SER A 134 -7.20 24.23 -23.38
CA SER A 134 -6.07 23.54 -22.77
C SER A 134 -5.18 22.98 -23.87
N PHE A 135 -3.91 23.36 -23.82
CA PHE A 135 -2.90 22.61 -24.50
C PHE A 135 -2.63 21.37 -23.68
N SER A 136 -2.66 20.22 -24.33
CA SER A 136 -1.90 19.11 -23.77
C SER A 136 -0.46 19.58 -23.77
N SER A 137 0.04 19.93 -22.59
CA SER A 137 1.48 19.89 -22.37
C SER A 137 1.97 18.53 -22.87
N LYS A 138 3.26 18.39 -23.10
CA LYS A 138 3.90 17.09 -23.32
C LYS A 138 3.68 16.06 -22.18
N ALA A 139 2.62 16.13 -21.38
CA ALA A 139 1.93 15.03 -20.69
C ALA A 139 1.32 14.02 -21.71
N GLY A 140 2.16 13.56 -22.62
CA GLY A 140 1.79 12.59 -23.64
C GLY A 140 1.47 11.25 -23.00
N ILE A 141 0.42 10.61 -23.52
CA ILE A 141 0.20 9.16 -23.64
C ILE A 141 0.25 8.31 -22.36
N LEU A 142 1.07 8.56 -21.36
CA LEU A 142 1.25 7.80 -20.13
C LEU A 142 0.87 8.62 -18.90
N SER A 143 -0.03 8.10 -18.07
CA SER A 143 -0.38 8.71 -16.79
C SER A 143 -0.57 7.66 -15.70
N PHE A 144 -0.32 8.04 -14.45
CA PHE A 144 -0.61 7.16 -13.33
C PHE A 144 -2.12 7.12 -13.06
N THR A 145 -2.69 5.91 -12.92
CA THR A 145 -4.13 5.74 -12.63
C THR A 145 -4.51 6.35 -11.28
N LYS A 146 -3.57 6.33 -10.33
CA LYS A 146 -3.62 7.05 -9.05
C LYS A 146 -2.19 7.49 -8.69
N PRO A 147 -2.04 8.67 -8.05
CA PRO A 147 -0.74 9.11 -7.56
C PRO A 147 -0.11 8.02 -6.67
N PRO A 148 1.18 7.68 -6.87
CA PRO A 148 1.84 6.69 -6.04
C PRO A 148 1.86 7.12 -4.57
N TYR A 149 1.43 6.23 -3.69
CA TYR A 149 1.34 6.47 -2.26
C TYR A 149 1.97 5.32 -1.50
N SER A 150 2.73 5.65 -0.46
CA SER A 150 3.30 4.65 0.46
C SER A 150 3.23 5.13 1.89
N LYS A 151 2.94 4.20 2.82
CA LYS A 151 2.97 4.45 4.26
C LYS A 151 4.03 3.58 4.89
N VAL A 152 5.04 4.20 5.49
CA VAL A 152 6.21 3.51 6.04
C VAL A 152 6.57 3.98 7.44
N SER A 153 7.30 3.14 8.17
CA SER A 153 7.95 3.54 9.44
C SER A 153 9.29 4.21 9.17
N LEU A 154 9.76 5.03 10.13
CA LEU A 154 11.12 5.60 10.14
C LEU A 154 12.19 4.54 9.86
N GLU A 155 13.18 4.84 9.02
CA GLU A 155 14.29 3.92 8.67
C GLU A 155 13.86 2.64 7.92
N THR A 156 12.62 2.55 7.41
CA THR A 156 12.18 1.46 6.52
C THR A 156 12.36 1.87 5.06
N LEU A 157 12.85 0.95 4.22
CA LEU A 157 12.82 1.07 2.76
C LEU A 157 11.41 1.38 2.27
N VAL A 158 11.29 2.42 1.47
CA VAL A 158 10.02 2.83 0.87
C VAL A 158 9.84 2.10 -0.44
N SER A 159 8.73 1.37 -0.56
CA SER A 159 8.23 0.87 -1.84
C SER A 159 7.14 1.82 -2.33
N LEU A 160 7.42 2.55 -3.40
CA LEU A 160 6.46 3.38 -4.13
C LEU A 160 5.99 2.62 -5.36
N SER A 161 4.74 2.16 -5.34
CA SER A 161 4.15 1.46 -6.48
C SER A 161 3.03 2.28 -7.10
N GLY A 162 2.99 2.33 -8.44
CA GLY A 162 1.95 3.00 -9.21
C GLY A 162 1.62 2.23 -10.48
N SER A 163 0.38 2.38 -10.97
CA SER A 163 -0.04 1.79 -12.25
C SER A 163 0.00 2.87 -13.33
N LEU A 164 0.98 2.77 -14.22
CA LEU A 164 1.18 3.67 -15.35
C LEU A 164 0.38 3.15 -16.54
N LYS A 165 -0.56 3.94 -17.05
CA LYS A 165 -1.48 3.56 -18.12
C LYS A 165 -1.20 4.35 -19.38
N ASN A 166 -1.15 3.66 -20.52
CA ASN A 166 -1.17 4.30 -21.82
C ASN A 166 -2.60 4.71 -22.19
N THR A 167 -2.87 6.02 -22.20
CA THR A 167 -4.12 6.67 -22.58
C THR A 167 -4.12 7.19 -24.03
N GLY A 168 -2.98 7.15 -24.73
CA GLY A 168 -2.91 7.55 -26.13
C GLY A 168 -3.22 6.42 -27.10
N ASN A 169 -3.22 6.76 -28.38
CA ASN A 169 -3.57 5.86 -29.48
C ASN A 169 -2.36 5.15 -30.11
N LYS A 170 -1.14 5.50 -29.70
CA LYS A 170 0.13 4.95 -30.20
C LYS A 170 0.88 4.15 -29.12
N GLU A 171 1.76 3.25 -29.54
CA GLU A 171 2.62 2.51 -28.63
C GLU A 171 3.75 3.39 -28.11
N VAL A 172 4.02 3.31 -26.81
CA VAL A 172 5.12 4.01 -26.17
C VAL A 172 6.26 3.03 -25.91
N LYS A 173 7.48 3.42 -26.27
CA LYS A 173 8.69 2.61 -26.13
C LYS A 173 9.66 3.24 -25.12
N ASP A 174 10.57 2.40 -24.61
CA ASP A 174 11.71 2.85 -23.79
C ASP A 174 11.30 3.70 -22.57
N VAL A 175 10.26 3.26 -21.86
CA VAL A 175 9.73 3.98 -20.70
C VAL A 175 10.67 3.74 -19.52
N VAL A 176 11.18 4.81 -18.94
CA VAL A 176 12.14 4.84 -17.85
C VAL A 176 11.51 5.63 -16.72
N VAL A 177 11.20 4.95 -15.61
CA VAL A 177 10.68 5.62 -14.41
C VAL A 177 11.78 5.75 -13.36
N LYS A 178 11.96 6.97 -12.84
CA LYS A 178 12.93 7.35 -11.82
C LYS A 178 12.25 8.15 -10.71
N ALA A 179 12.74 8.03 -9.48
CA ALA A 179 12.38 8.96 -8.42
C ALA A 179 13.41 10.10 -8.38
N GLY A 180 12.95 11.34 -8.28
CA GLY A 180 13.81 12.48 -8.01
C GLY A 180 14.46 12.34 -6.63
N SER A 181 15.75 12.61 -6.56
CA SER A 181 16.49 12.62 -5.30
C SER A 181 16.01 13.77 -4.43
N THR A 182 15.67 13.48 -3.18
CA THR A 182 15.35 14.50 -2.16
C THR A 182 16.38 14.43 -1.04
N GLU A 183 16.45 15.43 -0.17
CA GLU A 183 17.32 15.36 1.02
C GLU A 183 16.90 14.27 2.01
N PHE A 184 15.68 13.75 1.87
CA PHE A 184 15.03 12.78 2.75
C PHE A 184 15.09 11.34 2.21
N PHE A 185 15.08 11.17 0.88
CA PHE A 185 15.00 9.85 0.24
C PHE A 185 15.97 9.75 -0.93
N THR A 186 16.71 8.64 -0.96
CA THR A 186 17.68 8.31 -2.01
C THR A 186 17.27 7.01 -2.71
N GLU A 187 17.63 6.85 -3.97
CA GLU A 187 17.32 5.61 -4.70
C GLU A 187 18.14 4.43 -4.15
N TYR A 188 17.46 3.37 -3.71
CA TYR A 188 18.11 2.25 -3.02
C TYR A 188 19.04 1.43 -3.93
N LYS A 189 18.73 1.33 -5.23
CA LYS A 189 19.61 0.74 -6.25
C LYS A 189 19.71 1.69 -7.43
N LYS A 190 20.69 2.62 -7.38
CA LYS A 190 21.07 3.45 -8.52
C LYS A 190 21.20 2.59 -9.78
N GLY A 191 20.40 2.89 -10.80
CA GLY A 191 20.56 2.28 -12.13
C GLY A 191 19.73 1.03 -12.42
N LYS A 192 18.82 0.61 -11.53
CA LYS A 192 17.68 -0.24 -11.91
C LYS A 192 16.44 0.63 -12.11
N ASN A 193 16.57 1.61 -13.00
CA ASN A 193 15.43 2.30 -13.57
C ASN A 193 14.42 1.23 -14.03
N VAL A 194 13.15 1.38 -13.70
CA VAL A 194 12.11 0.48 -14.22
C VAL A 194 11.98 0.81 -15.71
N ARG A 195 12.81 0.15 -16.51
CA ARG A 195 12.83 0.27 -17.96
C ARG A 195 11.81 -0.70 -18.52
N ILE A 196 10.78 -0.17 -19.16
CA ILE A 196 9.74 -0.94 -19.82
C ILE A 196 9.94 -0.74 -21.31
N GLU A 197 10.12 -1.83 -22.04
CA GLU A 197 10.44 -1.79 -23.47
C GLU A 197 9.31 -1.19 -24.28
N THR A 198 8.05 -1.57 -24.02
CA THR A 198 6.89 -1.05 -24.74
C THR A 198 5.61 -1.13 -23.90
N ILE A 199 4.74 -0.11 -24.00
CA ILE A 199 3.39 -0.08 -23.42
C ILE A 199 2.37 0.19 -24.53
N LYS A 200 1.49 -0.79 -24.79
CA LYS A 200 0.44 -0.70 -25.81
C LYS A 200 -0.70 0.26 -25.38
N PRO A 201 -1.41 0.88 -26.35
CA PRO A 201 -2.61 1.68 -26.09
C PRO A 201 -3.60 0.98 -25.16
N GLY A 202 -4.11 1.72 -24.18
CA GLY A 202 -5.09 1.23 -23.21
C GLY A 202 -4.58 0.24 -22.16
N LYS A 203 -3.32 -0.22 -22.23
CA LYS A 203 -2.71 -1.13 -21.23
C LYS A 203 -2.06 -0.35 -20.10
N SER A 204 -2.01 -0.98 -18.93
CA SER A 204 -1.32 -0.46 -17.76
C SER A 204 -0.21 -1.39 -17.29
N VAL A 205 0.85 -0.79 -16.75
CA VAL A 205 2.00 -1.50 -16.18
C VAL A 205 2.21 -1.02 -14.76
N THR A 206 2.44 -1.96 -13.84
CA THR A 206 2.79 -1.63 -12.46
C THR A 206 4.28 -1.32 -12.37
N VAL A 207 4.60 -0.12 -11.90
CA VAL A 207 5.95 0.35 -11.65
C VAL A 207 6.16 0.38 -10.15
N THR A 208 7.29 -0.17 -9.68
CA THR A 208 7.67 -0.15 -8.26
C THR A 208 9.08 0.43 -8.11
N LEU A 209 9.18 1.56 -7.41
CA LEU A 209 10.42 2.23 -7.06
C LEU A 209 10.77 1.95 -5.60
N MET A 210 12.05 1.71 -5.32
CA MET A 210 12.56 1.50 -3.96
C MET A 210 13.44 2.65 -3.52
N LEU A 211 13.06 3.33 -2.44
CA LEU A 211 13.80 4.45 -1.86
C LEU A 211 14.31 4.12 -0.47
N ALA A 212 15.52 4.56 -0.16
CA ALA A 212 16.12 4.50 1.16
C ALA A 212 15.96 5.86 1.87
N PRO A 213 15.31 5.92 3.05
CA PRO A 213 15.30 7.11 3.89
C PRO A 213 16.71 7.49 4.36
N THR A 214 16.96 8.79 4.48
CA THR A 214 18.18 9.36 5.08
C THR A 214 18.00 9.58 6.59
N ASP A 215 19.10 9.91 7.29
CA ASP A 215 19.08 10.17 8.74
C ASP A 215 18.28 11.43 9.13
N LYS A 216 17.89 12.26 8.14
CA LYS A 216 17.11 13.48 8.33
C LYS A 216 15.59 13.24 8.34
N VAL A 217 15.13 12.02 8.05
CA VAL A 217 13.70 11.70 7.96
C VAL A 217 13.04 11.73 9.34
N VAL A 218 11.95 12.48 9.45
CA VAL A 218 11.09 12.58 10.64
C VAL A 218 9.66 12.15 10.32
N PRO A 219 8.82 11.82 11.33
CA PRO A 219 7.44 11.40 11.08
C PRO A 219 6.57 12.53 10.52
N GLN A 220 6.40 12.56 9.21
CA GLN A 220 5.53 13.49 8.48
C GLN A 220 5.19 12.95 7.09
N ASP A 221 4.32 13.65 6.37
CA ASP A 221 4.03 13.39 4.96
C ASP A 221 5.10 14.10 4.10
N TYR A 222 5.72 13.36 3.18
CA TYR A 222 6.72 13.85 2.23
C TYR A 222 6.21 13.70 0.80
N THR A 223 6.58 14.64 -0.06
CA THR A 223 6.30 14.58 -1.50
C THR A 223 7.60 14.31 -2.24
N VAL A 224 7.63 13.27 -3.06
CA VAL A 224 8.77 12.90 -3.90
C VAL A 224 8.34 12.98 -5.36
N PRO A 225 9.04 13.75 -6.21
CA PRO A 225 8.75 13.78 -7.63
C PRO A 225 9.16 12.47 -8.29
N ILE A 226 8.30 11.92 -9.14
CA ILE A 226 8.58 10.74 -9.97
C ILE A 226 8.66 11.21 -11.41
N VAL A 227 9.82 11.01 -12.02
CA VAL A 227 10.10 11.39 -13.41
C VAL A 227 9.93 10.15 -14.29
N VAL A 228 9.07 10.25 -15.29
CA VAL A 228 8.83 9.24 -16.32
C VAL A 228 9.38 9.78 -17.64
N GLU A 229 10.48 9.20 -18.11
CA GLU A 229 11.04 9.45 -19.43
C GLU A 229 10.52 8.38 -20.39
N TYR A 230 10.06 8.72 -21.59
CA TYR A 230 9.61 7.72 -22.56
C TYR A 230 9.75 8.20 -24.00
N LYS A 231 9.67 7.29 -24.97
CA LYS A 231 9.71 7.60 -26.41
C LYS A 231 8.43 7.17 -27.11
N ASP A 232 7.86 8.02 -27.96
CA ASP A 232 6.72 7.61 -28.79
C ASP A 232 7.19 6.67 -29.94
N SER A 233 6.24 6.07 -30.66
CA SER A 233 6.47 5.23 -31.85
C SER A 233 7.36 5.90 -32.91
N ASP A 234 7.35 7.24 -32.95
CA ASP A 234 8.13 8.07 -33.88
C ASP A 234 9.54 8.41 -33.33
N GLY A 235 9.91 7.90 -32.15
CA GLY A 235 11.24 8.05 -31.54
C GLY A 235 11.46 9.36 -30.76
N VAL A 236 10.47 10.25 -30.71
CA VAL A 236 10.50 11.51 -29.95
C VAL A 236 10.48 11.20 -28.45
N SER A 237 11.36 11.84 -27.68
CA SER A 237 11.46 11.65 -26.22
C SER A 237 10.61 12.66 -25.45
N TYR A 238 9.94 12.18 -24.41
CA TYR A 238 9.06 12.95 -23.53
C TYR A 238 9.44 12.72 -22.06
N ILE A 239 9.16 13.72 -21.23
CA ILE A 239 9.38 13.66 -19.78
C ILE A 239 8.08 14.11 -19.11
N TYR A 240 7.59 13.29 -18.19
CA TYR A 240 6.42 13.57 -17.38
C TYR A 240 6.78 13.42 -15.91
N GLU A 241 6.37 14.38 -15.07
CA GLU A 241 6.63 14.37 -13.63
C GLU A 241 5.31 14.20 -12.85
N GLU A 242 5.26 13.21 -11.97
CA GLU A 242 4.13 12.96 -11.07
C GLU A 242 4.59 13.08 -9.61
N LYS A 243 3.77 13.69 -8.76
CA LYS A 243 4.08 13.83 -7.33
C LYS A 243 3.60 12.60 -6.56
N ALA A 244 4.51 11.87 -5.93
CA ALA A 244 4.20 10.77 -5.04
C ALA A 244 4.23 11.19 -3.57
N THR A 245 3.32 10.63 -2.78
CA THR A 245 3.22 10.95 -1.35
C THR A 245 3.72 9.78 -0.50
N ILE A 246 4.69 10.05 0.37
CA ILE A 246 5.22 9.10 1.36
C ILE A 246 4.79 9.57 2.75
N ARG A 247 3.93 8.80 3.40
CA ARG A 247 3.56 9.02 4.80
C ARG A 247 4.51 8.28 5.72
N VAL A 248 5.35 9.01 6.44
CA VAL A 248 6.25 8.44 7.45
C VAL A 248 5.56 8.49 8.81
N VAL A 249 5.32 7.33 9.39
CA VAL A 249 4.73 7.21 10.72
C VAL A 249 5.75 6.78 11.76
N LYS A 250 5.59 7.31 12.98
CA LYS A 250 6.26 6.77 14.15
C LYS A 250 5.42 5.62 14.69
N ASN A 251 5.93 4.39 14.55
CA ASN A 251 5.40 3.26 15.29
C ASN A 251 6.29 3.04 16.53
N SER A 252 5.74 3.30 17.71
CA SER A 252 6.46 3.26 18.99
C SER A 252 7.15 1.91 19.22
N PHE A 253 6.51 0.81 18.84
CA PHE A 253 7.06 -0.53 19.06
C PHE A 253 8.17 -0.88 18.06
N THR A 254 7.99 -0.58 16.76
CA THR A 254 9.06 -0.85 15.78
C THR A 254 10.28 0.03 16.03
N TYR A 255 10.04 1.27 16.42
CA TYR A 255 11.10 2.20 16.83
C TYR A 255 11.87 1.67 18.04
N PHE A 256 11.16 1.18 19.06
CA PHE A 256 11.79 0.58 20.24
C PHE A 256 12.65 -0.63 19.88
N VAL A 257 12.11 -1.57 19.10
CA VAL A 257 12.84 -2.78 18.66
C VAL A 257 14.10 -2.43 17.87
N ARG A 258 14.00 -1.50 16.90
CA ARG A 258 15.16 -1.06 16.10
C ARG A 258 16.21 -0.38 16.96
N ARG A 259 15.80 0.48 17.89
CA ARG A 259 16.72 1.14 18.82
C ARG A 259 17.41 0.16 19.77
N SER A 260 16.69 -0.85 20.27
CA SER A 260 17.30 -1.93 21.05
C SER A 260 18.29 -2.74 20.21
N LEU A 261 17.96 -3.02 18.95
CA LEU A 261 18.85 -3.73 18.05
C LEU A 261 20.13 -2.92 17.77
N ASP A 262 20.00 -1.62 17.51
CA ASP A 262 21.14 -0.71 17.33
C ASP A 262 22.02 -0.66 18.59
N PHE A 263 21.42 -0.61 19.79
CA PHE A 263 22.16 -0.66 21.05
C PHE A 263 22.99 -1.95 21.19
N PHE A 264 22.42 -3.11 20.86
CA PHE A 264 23.18 -4.37 20.87
C PHE A 264 24.20 -4.46 19.73
N HIS A 265 23.90 -3.86 18.59
CA HIS A 265 24.84 -3.75 17.48
C HIS A 265 26.03 -2.87 17.83
N ASP A 266 25.84 -1.76 18.53
CA ASP A 266 26.93 -0.87 18.94
C ASP A 266 27.96 -1.58 19.82
N PHE A 267 27.50 -2.53 20.64
CA PHE A 267 28.33 -3.38 21.49
C PHE A 267 28.98 -4.56 20.73
N THR A 268 28.22 -5.25 19.87
CA THR A 268 28.69 -6.49 19.20
C THR A 268 29.35 -6.26 17.85
N LYS A 269 29.14 -5.09 17.24
CA LYS A 269 29.48 -4.74 15.85
C LYS A 269 28.93 -5.72 14.80
N ASN A 270 27.91 -6.51 15.14
CA ASN A 270 27.29 -7.47 14.23
C ASN A 270 25.78 -7.58 14.45
N TYR A 271 24.99 -7.23 13.43
CA TYR A 271 23.54 -7.24 13.52
C TYR A 271 22.95 -8.63 13.73
N GLY A 272 23.58 -9.70 13.23
CA GLY A 272 23.14 -11.08 13.46
C GLY A 272 23.25 -11.47 14.94
N ILE A 273 24.37 -11.14 15.58
CA ILE A 273 24.55 -11.37 17.03
C ILE A 273 23.60 -10.48 17.84
N ALA A 274 23.41 -9.23 17.42
CA ALA A 274 22.46 -8.31 18.06
C ALA A 274 21.03 -8.88 18.07
N VAL A 275 20.59 -9.52 16.97
CA VAL A 275 19.29 -10.21 16.92
C VAL A 275 19.24 -11.39 17.90
N ILE A 276 20.30 -12.19 18.00
CA ILE A 276 20.37 -13.32 18.95
C ILE A 276 20.25 -12.82 20.39
N ILE A 277 21.00 -11.77 20.76
CA ILE A 277 20.97 -11.17 22.11
C ILE A 277 19.59 -10.58 22.40
N LEU A 278 19.01 -9.83 21.45
CA LEU A 278 17.66 -9.29 21.60
C LEU A 278 16.65 -10.41 21.86
N THR A 279 16.76 -11.52 21.14
CA THR A 279 15.91 -12.71 21.34
C THR A 279 16.05 -13.25 22.76
N LEU A 280 17.29 -13.38 23.26
CA LEU A 280 17.56 -13.86 24.61
C LEU A 280 16.94 -12.95 25.68
N VAL A 281 17.07 -11.63 25.52
CA VAL A 281 16.47 -10.65 26.46
C VAL A 281 14.95 -10.77 26.47
N VAL A 282 14.32 -10.83 25.31
CA VAL A 282 12.87 -11.03 25.19
C VAL A 282 12.44 -12.34 25.87
N LYS A 283 13.19 -13.42 25.66
CA LYS A 283 12.94 -14.71 26.32
C LYS A 283 13.02 -14.62 27.84
N LEU A 284 14.03 -13.96 28.38
CA LEU A 284 14.18 -13.77 29.82
C LEU A 284 13.01 -13.00 30.44
N ILE A 285 12.51 -11.97 29.75
CA ILE A 285 11.33 -11.21 30.19
C ILE A 285 10.07 -12.10 30.16
N LEU A 286 9.95 -12.97 29.15
CA LEU A 286 8.81 -13.87 28.99
C LEU A 286 8.93 -15.17 29.79
N PHE A 287 10.07 -15.44 30.42
CA PHE A 287 10.32 -16.65 31.20
C PHE A 287 9.23 -17.02 32.23
N PRO A 288 8.69 -16.09 33.05
CA PRO A 288 7.61 -16.44 33.99
C PRO A 288 6.34 -16.92 33.27
N PHE A 289 6.09 -16.41 32.07
CA PHE A 289 4.95 -16.82 31.25
C PHE A 289 5.21 -18.19 30.61
N THR A 290 6.39 -18.40 30.01
CA THR A 290 6.76 -19.69 29.40
C THR A 290 6.78 -20.81 30.45
N PHE A 291 7.19 -20.52 31.68
CA PHE A 291 7.09 -21.47 32.80
C PHE A 291 5.66 -21.94 33.07
N GLN A 292 4.68 -21.02 33.09
CA GLN A 292 3.28 -21.37 33.27
C GLN A 292 2.74 -22.19 32.09
N GLN A 293 3.12 -21.83 30.86
CA GLN A 293 2.78 -22.56 29.64
C GLN A 293 3.29 -24.00 29.70
N LEU A 294 4.57 -24.20 30.03
CA LEU A 294 5.20 -25.52 30.12
C LEU A 294 4.61 -26.37 31.25
N LYS A 295 4.31 -25.76 32.40
CA LYS A 295 3.62 -26.44 33.50
C LYS A 295 2.24 -26.96 33.08
N SER A 296 1.48 -26.17 32.30
CA SER A 296 0.19 -26.60 31.77
C SER A 296 0.35 -27.76 30.77
N MET A 297 1.30 -27.64 29.84
CA MET A 297 1.58 -28.68 28.84
C MET A 297 2.02 -30.00 29.48
N SER A 298 2.91 -29.96 30.48
CA SER A 298 3.37 -31.16 31.19
C SER A 298 2.23 -31.93 31.85
N LYS A 299 1.28 -31.23 32.48
CA LYS A 299 0.11 -31.88 33.11
C LYS A 299 -0.81 -32.53 32.07
N THR A 300 -1.03 -31.87 30.93
CA THR A 300 -1.81 -32.44 29.83
C THR A 300 -1.11 -33.65 29.22
N GLN A 301 0.22 -33.63 29.12
CA GLN A 301 1.02 -34.76 28.64
C GLN A 301 0.91 -35.97 29.56
N GLU A 302 0.89 -35.76 30.89
CA GLU A 302 0.65 -36.84 31.85
C GLU A 302 -0.79 -37.39 31.80
N LEU A 303 -1.78 -36.60 31.38
CA LEU A 303 -3.15 -37.08 31.12
C LEU A 303 -3.31 -37.83 29.79
N SER A 304 -2.38 -37.66 28.84
CA SER A 304 -2.42 -38.27 27.52
C SER A 304 -2.76 -39.78 27.53
N PRO A 305 -2.17 -40.65 28.37
CA PRO A 305 -2.55 -42.07 28.41
C PRO A 305 -4.01 -42.30 28.79
N MET A 306 -4.55 -41.57 29.78
CA MET A 306 -5.96 -41.68 30.17
C MET A 306 -6.90 -41.17 29.07
N ILE A 307 -6.49 -40.13 28.34
CA ILE A 307 -7.24 -39.62 27.19
C ILE A 307 -7.25 -40.66 26.06
N GLN A 308 -6.15 -41.38 25.83
CA GLN A 308 -6.06 -42.44 24.83
C GLN A 308 -6.95 -43.65 25.19
N GLU A 309 -7.05 -44.01 26.47
CA GLU A 309 -7.98 -45.04 26.93
C GLU A 309 -9.44 -44.62 26.71
N LEU A 310 -9.79 -43.36 27.01
CA LEU A 310 -11.12 -42.81 26.70
C LEU A 310 -11.43 -42.83 25.20
N GLN A 311 -10.46 -42.45 24.36
CA GLN A 311 -10.59 -42.50 22.89
C GLN A 311 -10.83 -43.92 22.38
N LYS A 312 -10.18 -44.93 22.97
CA LYS A 312 -10.43 -46.34 22.64
C LYS A 312 -11.82 -46.81 23.10
N LYS A 313 -12.26 -46.38 24.29
CA LYS A 313 -13.55 -46.77 24.88
C LYS A 313 -14.76 -46.15 24.19
N TYR A 314 -14.64 -44.93 23.69
CA TYR A 314 -15.74 -44.17 23.07
C TYR A 314 -15.45 -43.83 21.60
N LYS A 315 -14.82 -44.74 20.86
CA LYS A 315 -14.45 -44.53 19.45
C LYS A 315 -15.65 -44.20 18.56
N ASP A 316 -16.80 -44.81 18.85
CA ASP A 316 -18.02 -44.71 18.05
C ASP A 316 -18.97 -43.58 18.52
N ASP A 317 -18.65 -42.91 19.65
CA ASP A 317 -19.47 -41.82 20.19
C ASP A 317 -18.60 -40.57 20.48
N PRO A 318 -18.38 -39.70 19.48
CA PRO A 318 -17.55 -38.51 19.65
C PRO A 318 -18.14 -37.49 20.64
N LYS A 319 -19.47 -37.47 20.84
CA LYS A 319 -20.10 -36.57 21.82
C LYS A 319 -19.79 -37.01 23.24
N LYS A 320 -19.95 -38.29 23.53
CA LYS A 320 -19.64 -38.87 24.85
C LYS A 320 -18.15 -38.84 25.16
N LEU A 321 -17.30 -39.02 24.14
CA LEU A 321 -15.86 -38.84 24.24
C LEU A 321 -15.50 -37.42 24.71
N GLN A 322 -16.07 -36.39 24.09
CA GLN A 322 -15.80 -34.99 24.47
C GLN A 322 -16.28 -34.70 25.90
N GLU A 323 -17.45 -35.22 26.30
CA GLU A 323 -17.98 -35.04 27.66
C GLU A 323 -17.07 -35.67 28.73
N GLU A 324 -16.66 -36.93 28.53
CA GLU A 324 -15.78 -37.64 29.45
C GLU A 324 -14.37 -37.05 29.50
N GLN A 325 -13.83 -36.59 28.36
CA GLN A 325 -12.57 -35.83 28.33
C GLN A 325 -12.66 -34.55 29.16
N MET A 326 -13.76 -33.80 29.05
CA MET A 326 -13.97 -32.58 29.82
C MET A 326 -14.15 -32.86 31.32
N LYS A 327 -14.83 -33.96 31.70
CA LYS A 327 -14.91 -34.42 33.10
C LYS A 327 -13.51 -34.75 33.64
N LEU A 328 -12.69 -35.44 32.85
CA LEU A 328 -11.31 -35.77 33.22
C LEU A 328 -10.47 -34.49 33.42
N TYR A 329 -10.53 -33.53 32.49
CA TYR A 329 -9.82 -32.26 32.66
C TYR A 329 -10.26 -31.50 33.92
N LYS A 330 -11.57 -31.48 34.21
CA LYS A 330 -12.11 -30.87 35.45
C LYS A 330 -11.59 -31.57 36.71
N LYS A 331 -11.52 -32.91 36.71
CA LYS A 331 -11.04 -33.74 37.82
C LYS A 331 -9.58 -33.40 38.20
N TYR A 332 -8.73 -33.13 37.23
CA TYR A 332 -7.34 -32.72 37.46
C TYR A 332 -7.13 -31.19 37.48
N GLY A 333 -8.22 -30.41 37.38
CA GLY A 333 -8.17 -28.96 37.42
C GLY A 333 -7.41 -28.33 36.25
N ILE A 334 -7.38 -28.99 35.09
CA ILE A 334 -6.75 -28.49 33.87
C ILE A 334 -7.80 -27.77 33.03
N ASN A 335 -7.46 -26.58 32.54
CA ASN A 335 -8.28 -25.87 31.57
C ASN A 335 -7.63 -25.98 30.17
N PRO A 336 -8.26 -26.69 29.21
CA PRO A 336 -7.70 -26.88 27.88
C PRO A 336 -7.53 -25.56 27.11
N ALA A 337 -8.38 -24.56 27.37
CA ALA A 337 -8.28 -23.24 26.72
C ALA A 337 -7.03 -22.45 27.15
N THR A 338 -6.54 -22.69 28.37
CA THR A 338 -5.31 -22.05 28.85
C THR A 338 -4.07 -22.60 28.15
N GLY A 339 -4.10 -23.83 27.65
CA GLY A 339 -3.00 -24.42 26.88
C GLY A 339 -2.84 -23.78 25.50
N CYS A 340 -3.94 -23.59 24.76
CA CYS A 340 -3.90 -23.00 23.42
C CYS A 340 -3.70 -21.48 23.46
N LEU A 341 -4.32 -20.75 24.40
CA LEU A 341 -4.15 -19.30 24.53
C LEU A 341 -2.68 -18.92 24.76
N MET A 342 -1.97 -19.69 25.58
CA MET A 342 -0.57 -19.43 25.89
C MET A 342 0.36 -19.79 24.72
N ALA A 343 -0.03 -20.76 23.88
CA ALA A 343 0.68 -21.10 22.65
C ALA A 343 0.60 -20.03 21.56
N LEU A 344 -0.39 -19.13 21.63
CA LEU A 344 -0.54 -17.99 20.71
C LEU A 344 0.34 -16.79 21.07
N LEU A 345 0.89 -16.71 22.29
CA LEU A 345 1.71 -15.55 22.71
C LEU A 345 2.95 -15.27 21.83
N PRO A 346 3.68 -16.28 21.31
CA PRO A 346 4.82 -16.03 20.43
C PRO A 346 4.45 -15.32 19.12
N LEU A 347 3.21 -15.46 18.64
CA LEU A 347 2.79 -14.93 17.34
C LEU A 347 2.80 -13.38 17.30
N PRO A 348 2.16 -12.65 18.25
CA PRO A 348 2.27 -11.19 18.30
C PRO A 348 3.71 -10.67 18.33
N ILE A 349 4.59 -11.33 19.09
CA ILE A 349 6.00 -10.95 19.23
C ILE A 349 6.73 -11.15 17.91
N PHE A 350 6.48 -12.28 17.24
CA PHE A 350 6.99 -12.53 15.90
C PHE A 350 6.52 -11.47 14.90
N PHE A 351 5.24 -11.11 14.87
CA PHE A 351 4.73 -10.08 13.96
C PHE A 351 5.39 -8.71 14.21
N ILE A 352 5.60 -8.34 15.48
CA ILE A 352 6.31 -7.11 15.83
C ILE A 352 7.75 -7.14 15.32
N LEU A 353 8.47 -8.23 15.54
CA LEU A 353 9.85 -8.36 15.07
C LEU A 353 9.94 -8.42 13.55
N PHE A 354 9.04 -9.17 12.90
CA PHE A 354 8.94 -9.25 11.45
C PHE A 354 8.74 -7.85 10.86
N THR A 355 7.75 -7.10 11.34
CA THR A 355 7.48 -5.72 10.87
C THR A 355 8.61 -4.73 11.20
N SER A 356 9.37 -4.97 12.28
CA SER A 356 10.50 -4.12 12.65
C SER A 356 11.75 -4.38 11.80
N LEU A 357 12.02 -5.65 11.46
CA LEU A 357 13.22 -6.03 10.70
C LEU A 357 12.99 -5.98 9.18
N ASN A 358 11.75 -6.18 8.73
CA ASN A 358 11.41 -6.12 7.31
C ASN A 358 11.62 -4.71 6.75
N GLY A 359 12.40 -4.64 5.67
CA GLY A 359 12.77 -3.38 5.02
C GLY A 359 13.66 -2.48 5.87
N TYR A 360 14.27 -2.96 6.96
CA TYR A 360 15.12 -2.11 7.79
C TYR A 360 16.43 -1.76 7.08
N VAL A 361 16.68 -0.46 6.87
CA VAL A 361 17.79 0.01 6.02
C VAL A 361 19.16 -0.37 6.59
N LYS A 362 19.34 -0.36 7.90
CA LYS A 362 20.65 -0.65 8.51
C LYS A 362 21.07 -2.12 8.40
N LEU A 363 20.13 -3.03 8.11
CA LEU A 363 20.42 -4.46 7.88
C LEU A 363 20.91 -4.75 6.46
N LEU A 364 20.79 -3.78 5.56
CA LEU A 364 21.21 -3.93 4.17
C LEU A 364 22.73 -4.08 4.11
N ASN A 365 23.20 -5.05 3.34
CA ASN A 365 24.62 -5.38 3.19
C ASN A 365 25.35 -5.74 4.49
N GLN A 366 24.60 -6.08 5.55
CA GLN A 366 25.19 -6.63 6.78
C GLN A 366 25.38 -8.14 6.63
N SER A 367 26.58 -8.61 6.98
CA SER A 367 26.93 -10.03 6.89
C SER A 367 26.89 -10.73 8.24
N PHE A 368 26.41 -11.97 8.26
CA PHE A 368 26.44 -12.86 9.42
C PHE A 368 26.65 -14.31 8.98
N LEU A 369 27.71 -14.96 9.49
CA LEU A 369 28.12 -16.30 9.08
C LEU A 369 28.33 -16.38 7.55
N TRP A 370 27.59 -17.23 6.84
CA TRP A 370 27.61 -17.35 5.37
C TRP A 370 26.64 -16.39 4.66
N VAL A 371 25.84 -15.63 5.41
CA VAL A 371 24.85 -14.71 4.85
C VAL A 371 25.48 -13.35 4.64
N HIS A 372 25.37 -12.81 3.42
CA HIS A 372 25.96 -11.50 3.06
C HIS A 372 24.97 -10.32 3.18
N ASN A 373 23.67 -10.58 3.33
CA ASN A 373 22.67 -9.53 3.50
C ASN A 373 21.52 -9.99 4.40
N LEU A 374 21.38 -9.34 5.55
CA LEU A 374 20.38 -9.67 6.57
C LEU A 374 18.96 -9.18 6.25
N ALA A 375 18.82 -8.19 5.37
CA ALA A 375 17.54 -7.56 5.04
C ALA A 375 16.78 -8.28 3.91
N VAL A 376 17.42 -9.19 3.20
CA VAL A 376 16.82 -9.96 2.10
C VAL A 376 16.69 -11.44 2.48
N PRO A 377 15.80 -12.19 1.79
CA PRO A 377 15.75 -13.65 1.93
C PRO A 377 17.07 -14.32 1.53
N ASP A 378 17.39 -15.42 2.20
CA ASP A 378 18.62 -16.18 1.98
C ASP A 378 18.62 -16.86 0.59
N PRO A 379 19.57 -16.53 -0.30
CA PRO A 379 19.66 -17.16 -1.63
C PRO A 379 20.20 -18.59 -1.59
N THR A 380 20.84 -19.01 -0.49
CA THR A 380 21.47 -20.34 -0.38
C THR A 380 20.51 -21.42 0.10
N TYR A 381 19.28 -21.05 0.50
CA TYR A 381 18.26 -21.93 1.08
C TYR A 381 18.67 -22.66 2.37
N VAL A 382 19.85 -22.37 2.92
CA VAL A 382 20.36 -23.00 4.16
C VAL A 382 19.55 -22.53 5.36
N ILE A 383 19.24 -21.23 5.44
CA ILE A 383 18.48 -20.64 6.55
C ILE A 383 17.08 -21.25 6.68
N PRO A 384 16.27 -21.40 5.62
CA PRO A 384 14.99 -22.11 5.68
C PRO A 384 15.08 -23.54 6.22
N VAL A 385 16.11 -24.29 5.82
CA VAL A 385 16.33 -25.65 6.31
C VAL A 385 16.67 -25.63 7.80
N LEU A 386 17.47 -24.66 8.26
CA LEU A 386 17.78 -24.49 9.67
C LEU A 386 16.55 -24.06 10.49
N VAL A 387 15.70 -23.18 9.95
CA VAL A 387 14.42 -22.81 10.59
C VAL A 387 13.55 -24.05 10.78
N ALA A 388 13.35 -24.86 9.74
CA ALA A 388 12.59 -26.09 9.83
C ALA A 388 13.23 -27.09 10.80
N GLY A 389 14.54 -27.31 10.69
CA GLY A 389 15.29 -28.24 11.52
C GLY A 389 15.27 -27.86 13.01
N THR A 390 15.49 -26.59 13.34
CA THR A 390 15.45 -26.12 14.74
C THR A 390 14.04 -26.12 15.31
N THR A 391 13.02 -25.79 14.51
CA THR A 391 11.62 -25.89 14.95
C THR A 391 11.22 -27.34 15.20
N LEU A 392 11.61 -28.27 14.32
CA LEU A 392 11.36 -29.69 14.49
C LEU A 392 12.05 -30.23 15.74
N LEU A 393 13.32 -29.87 15.95
CA LEU A 393 14.09 -30.23 17.14
C LEU A 393 13.40 -29.70 18.42
N GLN A 394 12.99 -28.43 18.41
CA GLN A 394 12.25 -27.82 19.52
C GLN A 394 10.96 -28.61 19.84
N GLN A 395 10.16 -28.93 18.83
CA GLN A 395 8.91 -29.69 19.02
C GLN A 395 9.16 -31.11 19.52
N TRP A 396 10.19 -31.77 19.00
CA TRP A 396 10.59 -33.10 19.45
C TRP A 396 10.96 -33.10 20.94
N ILE A 397 11.76 -32.12 21.36
CA ILE A 397 12.20 -31.97 22.76
C ILE A 397 11.03 -31.69 23.69
N MET A 398 10.10 -30.81 23.29
CA MET A 398 8.93 -30.46 24.10
C MET A 398 7.91 -31.61 24.19
N GLY A 399 8.04 -32.63 23.35
CA GLY A 399 7.23 -33.84 23.36
C GLY A 399 5.83 -33.62 22.80
N SER A 400 5.70 -33.68 21.48
CA SER A 400 4.41 -33.75 20.80
C SER A 400 3.65 -35.03 21.20
N GLY A 401 2.34 -34.95 21.40
CA GLY A 401 1.49 -36.06 21.84
C GLY A 401 1.65 -37.33 20.99
N LYS A 402 1.36 -38.49 21.59
CA LYS A 402 1.46 -39.81 20.92
C LYS A 402 0.34 -40.07 19.90
N ASP A 403 -0.69 -39.23 19.88
CA ASP A 403 -1.82 -39.30 18.95
C ASP A 403 -1.41 -38.88 17.53
N GLN A 404 -2.09 -39.44 16.52
CA GLN A 404 -1.78 -39.22 15.10
C GLN A 404 -1.90 -37.75 14.68
N SER A 405 -2.84 -37.01 15.29
CA SER A 405 -3.04 -35.57 15.04
C SER A 405 -1.82 -34.75 15.52
N SER A 406 -1.34 -35.02 16.74
CA SER A 406 -0.12 -34.39 17.26
C SER A 406 1.13 -34.70 16.45
N LYS A 407 1.28 -35.93 15.93
CA LYS A 407 2.40 -36.30 15.05
C LYS A 407 2.35 -35.57 13.71
N MET A 408 1.18 -35.42 13.11
CA MET A 408 1.03 -34.68 11.85
C MET A 408 1.40 -33.21 12.04
N MET A 409 0.96 -32.59 13.14
CA MET A 409 1.32 -31.22 13.49
C MET A 409 2.83 -31.06 13.74
N MET A 410 3.47 -32.08 14.32
CA MET A 410 4.91 -32.09 14.62
C MET A 410 5.78 -31.97 13.37
N PHE A 411 5.38 -32.58 12.25
CA PHE A 411 6.15 -32.49 11.00
C PHE A 411 5.65 -31.38 10.07
N MET A 412 4.34 -31.15 10.04
CA MET A 412 3.74 -30.17 9.13
C MET A 412 4.11 -28.72 9.49
N PHE A 413 4.07 -28.36 10.78
CA PHE A 413 4.34 -26.98 11.19
C PHE A 413 5.80 -26.54 10.91
N PRO A 414 6.83 -27.33 11.23
CA PRO A 414 8.21 -26.99 10.86
C PRO A 414 8.43 -26.86 9.35
N LEU A 415 7.80 -27.71 8.54
CA LEU A 415 7.89 -27.62 7.08
C LEU A 415 7.22 -26.35 6.55
N LEU A 416 6.05 -26.01 7.08
CA LEU A 416 5.30 -24.82 6.67
C LEU A 416 6.05 -23.52 7.03
N ILE A 417 6.60 -23.43 8.25
CA ILE A 417 7.39 -22.25 8.62
C ILE A 417 8.72 -22.19 7.86
N GLY A 418 9.35 -23.33 7.58
CA GLY A 418 10.51 -23.42 6.70
C GLY A 418 10.19 -22.89 5.30
N TYR A 419 9.07 -23.31 4.71
CA TYR A 419 8.62 -22.80 3.41
C TYR A 419 8.32 -21.30 3.44
N TRP A 420 7.61 -20.80 4.46
CA TRP A 420 7.36 -19.36 4.58
C TRP A 420 8.64 -18.54 4.79
N SER A 421 9.64 -19.09 5.46
CA SER A 421 10.92 -18.42 5.69
C SER A 421 11.71 -18.14 4.41
N LEU A 422 11.36 -18.79 3.29
CA LEU A 422 11.88 -18.44 1.96
C LEU A 422 11.56 -16.99 1.54
N ASN A 423 10.53 -16.40 2.13
CA ASN A 423 10.10 -15.02 1.85
C ASN A 423 10.50 -14.05 2.97
N PHE A 424 11.10 -14.54 4.06
CA PHE A 424 11.43 -13.71 5.21
C PHE A 424 12.83 -13.11 5.05
N PRO A 425 13.05 -11.86 5.52
CA PRO A 425 14.39 -11.33 5.68
C PRO A 425 15.24 -12.27 6.55
N THR A 426 16.51 -12.46 6.21
CA THR A 426 17.37 -13.40 6.93
C THR A 426 17.50 -13.07 8.42
N ALA A 427 17.46 -11.79 8.81
CA ALA A 427 17.42 -11.37 10.22
C ALA A 427 16.22 -11.95 10.99
N VAL A 428 15.05 -12.04 10.36
CA VAL A 428 13.85 -12.64 10.97
C VAL A 428 14.04 -14.14 11.15
N SER A 429 14.64 -14.80 10.18
CA SER A 429 14.91 -16.23 10.26
C SER A 429 15.96 -16.56 11.34
N ILE A 430 16.99 -15.72 11.51
CA ILE A 430 17.96 -15.83 12.62
C ILE A 430 17.26 -15.69 13.97
N TYR A 431 16.33 -14.73 14.10
CA TYR A 431 15.49 -14.60 15.29
C TYR A 431 14.72 -15.91 15.54
N TRP A 432 14.07 -16.48 14.52
CA TRP A 432 13.29 -17.70 14.67
C TRP A 432 14.14 -18.88 15.13
N ILE A 433 15.29 -19.09 14.50
CA ILE A 433 16.27 -20.12 14.87
C ILE A 433 16.68 -19.95 16.34
N SER A 434 17.05 -18.73 16.73
CA SER A 434 17.46 -18.41 18.10
C SER A 434 16.33 -18.65 19.09
N PHE A 435 15.12 -18.24 18.74
CA PHE A 435 13.92 -18.42 19.55
C PHE A 435 13.64 -19.91 19.78
N SER A 436 13.72 -20.75 18.74
CA SER A 436 13.53 -22.20 18.84
C SER A 436 14.59 -22.88 19.68
N VAL A 437 15.86 -22.50 19.52
CA VAL A 437 16.97 -23.02 20.33
C VAL A 437 16.79 -22.63 21.81
N PHE A 438 16.50 -21.36 22.10
CA PHE A 438 16.26 -20.91 23.47
C PHE A 438 15.01 -21.55 24.08
N SER A 439 13.92 -21.72 23.31
CA SER A 439 12.75 -22.49 23.75
C SER A 439 13.09 -23.91 24.18
N ALA A 440 13.91 -24.61 23.39
CA ALA A 440 14.36 -25.95 23.71
C ALA A 440 15.20 -25.97 25.00
N LEU A 441 16.13 -25.01 25.15
CA LEU A 441 16.95 -24.86 26.34
C LEU A 441 16.11 -24.53 27.60
N GLU A 442 15.16 -23.60 27.49
CA GLU A 442 14.20 -23.27 28.55
C GLU A 442 13.45 -24.51 29.02
N TYR A 443 12.95 -25.32 28.07
CA TYR A 443 12.27 -26.57 28.38
C TYR A 443 13.18 -27.53 29.16
N PHE A 444 14.42 -27.73 28.71
CA PHE A 444 15.38 -28.60 29.41
C PHE A 444 15.66 -28.11 30.85
N VAL A 445 15.92 -26.82 31.02
CA VAL A 445 16.19 -26.22 32.33
C VAL A 445 14.97 -26.37 33.25
N ILE A 446 13.78 -26.06 32.75
CA ILE A 446 12.54 -26.11 33.52
C ILE A 446 12.19 -27.55 33.91
N ARG A 447 12.33 -28.51 32.99
CA ARG A 447 12.09 -29.93 33.28
C ARG A 447 13.07 -30.47 34.33
N LYS A 448 14.36 -30.13 34.22
CA LYS A 448 15.38 -30.58 35.18
C LYS A 448 15.17 -29.99 36.57
N LYS A 449 14.87 -28.68 36.67
CA LYS A 449 14.81 -27.95 37.96
C LYS A 449 13.42 -28.03 38.63
N TYR A 450 12.35 -28.00 37.85
CA TYR A 450 10.97 -27.89 38.34
C TYR A 450 10.09 -29.09 37.97
N GLY A 451 10.66 -30.18 37.45
CA GLY A 451 9.92 -31.39 37.08
C GLY A 451 9.01 -31.93 38.18
N HIS A 452 9.45 -31.84 39.44
CA HIS A 452 8.65 -32.27 40.60
C HIS A 452 7.38 -31.43 40.83
N LEU A 453 7.36 -30.15 40.43
CA LEU A 453 6.20 -29.25 40.54
C LEU A 453 5.19 -29.40 39.39
N MET A 454 5.57 -30.16 38.37
CA MET A 454 4.78 -30.36 37.15
C MET A 454 3.99 -31.67 37.15
N LYS A 455 4.22 -32.55 38.12
CA LYS A 455 3.45 -33.79 38.33
C LYS A 455 1.97 -33.53 38.60
N LEU A 456 1.11 -34.37 38.02
CA LEU A 456 -0.32 -34.41 38.28
C LEU A 456 -0.58 -34.67 39.77
N LYS A 457 -1.38 -33.78 40.38
CA LYS A 457 -2.04 -34.03 41.65
C LYS A 457 -3.54 -33.97 41.38
N GLU A 458 -4.25 -35.01 41.79
CA GLU A 458 -5.71 -35.03 41.76
C GLU A 458 -6.21 -33.85 42.61
N LYS A 459 -7.20 -33.09 42.12
CA LYS A 459 -7.83 -32.08 42.96
C LYS A 459 -8.60 -32.82 44.05
N THR A 460 -8.10 -32.80 45.29
CA THR A 460 -8.90 -33.20 46.45
C THR A 460 -10.16 -32.34 46.44
N PRO A 461 -11.36 -32.94 46.50
CA PRO A 461 -12.59 -32.15 46.55
C PRO A 461 -12.49 -31.20 47.75
N LYS A 462 -12.64 -29.90 47.52
CA LYS A 462 -12.85 -28.95 48.61
C LYS A 462 -14.07 -29.45 49.36
N LYS A 463 -13.89 -29.98 50.58
CA LYS A 463 -15.01 -30.16 51.52
C LYS A 463 -15.68 -28.79 51.60
N LYS A 464 -16.91 -28.74 51.11
CA LYS A 464 -17.76 -27.54 51.15
C LYS A 464 -18.08 -27.20 52.59
#